data_AF-A0A7S3TFA4-F1
#
_entry.id   AF-A0A7S3TFA4-F1
#
_cell.length_a   1.000
_cell.length_b   1.000
_cell.length_c   1.000
_cell.angle_alpha   90.00
_cell.angle_beta   90.00
_cell.angle_gamma   90.00
#
_symmetry.space_group_name_H-M   'P 1'
#
loop_
_entity.id
_entity.type
_entity.pdbx_description
1 polymer ?
#
loop_
_entity_poly.entity_id
_entity_poly.type
_entity_poly.pdbx_seq_one_letter_code
_entity_poly.pdbx_strand_id
1 'polypeptide(L)'
;LRKFLSYFWLPGEAQKIDRMMEKFAERYCSQNEGVFANADTAYVLAYSLIMLNTDAHSSQIKKKMTQQEFVNMNRGINDSGDLPQSFLESLYQAITTNEIKIKEMDPMPRGGALDASGTRASRSKLFHMESAIMVKESQELFKAKARVKSVYHSSR
;
A
#
# COMPACT_ATOMS: atom_id res chain seq x y z
N LEU A 1 2.25 -4.49 8.29
CA LEU A 1 2.10 -4.51 6.82
C LEU A 1 2.90 -5.62 6.13
N ARG A 2 4.25 -5.59 6.10
CA ARG A 2 5.06 -6.62 5.40
C ARG A 2 4.66 -8.06 5.71
N LYS A 3 4.58 -8.39 7.01
CA LYS A 3 4.16 -9.72 7.48
C LYS A 3 2.76 -10.10 6.98
N PHE A 4 1.83 -9.15 6.95
CA PHE A 4 0.47 -9.39 6.44
C PHE A 4 0.52 -9.73 4.96
N LEU A 5 1.15 -8.88 4.14
CA LEU A 5 1.26 -9.08 2.69
C LEU A 5 2.10 -10.32 2.31
N SER A 6 2.98 -10.80 3.19
CA SER A 6 3.73 -12.05 2.96
C SER A 6 2.90 -13.33 3.16
N TYR A 7 1.68 -13.24 3.71
CA TYR A 7 0.81 -14.42 3.88
C TYR A 7 -0.17 -14.62 2.74
N PHE A 8 -0.52 -13.56 2.02
CA PHE A 8 -1.56 -13.60 1.00
C PHE A 8 -0.96 -13.56 -0.40
N TRP A 9 -1.53 -14.36 -1.29
CA TRP A 9 -1.50 -14.04 -2.71
C TRP A 9 -2.58 -12.99 -2.95
N LEU A 10 -2.21 -11.88 -3.59
CA LEU A 10 -3.18 -10.83 -3.88
C LEU A 10 -4.10 -11.30 -5.01
N PRO A 11 -5.42 -11.33 -4.80
CA PRO A 11 -6.35 -11.59 -5.88
C PRO A 11 -6.21 -10.50 -6.96
N GLY A 12 -6.28 -10.86 -8.23
CA GLY A 12 -6.26 -9.90 -9.35
C GLY A 12 -7.48 -8.96 -9.41
N GLU A 13 -8.38 -9.03 -8.43
CA GLU A 13 -9.57 -8.16 -8.31
C GLU A 13 -9.35 -7.13 -7.21
N ALA A 14 -9.28 -5.87 -7.61
CA ALA A 14 -9.22 -4.66 -6.77
C ALA A 14 -10.09 -4.76 -5.49
N GLN A 15 -11.39 -5.05 -5.65
CA GLN A 15 -12.35 -5.15 -4.54
C GLN A 15 -11.97 -6.17 -3.46
N LYS A 16 -11.26 -7.24 -3.82
CA LYS A 16 -10.81 -8.24 -2.83
C LYS A 16 -9.59 -7.75 -2.07
N ILE A 17 -8.68 -7.03 -2.74
CA ILE A 17 -7.54 -6.39 -2.12
C ILE A 17 -8.02 -5.38 -1.09
N ASP A 18 -8.98 -4.54 -1.48
CA ASP A 18 -9.59 -3.53 -0.62
C ASP A 18 -10.12 -4.12 0.70
N ARG A 19 -10.95 -5.17 0.62
CA ARG A 19 -11.48 -5.89 1.79
C ARG A 19 -10.39 -6.47 2.70
N MET A 20 -9.30 -6.98 2.13
CA MET A 20 -8.19 -7.49 2.94
C MET A 20 -7.46 -6.35 3.67
N MET A 21 -7.30 -5.20 3.01
CA MET A 21 -6.65 -4.03 3.59
C MET A 21 -7.51 -3.38 4.68
N GLU A 22 -8.84 -3.36 4.52
CA GLU A 22 -9.78 -2.95 5.58
C GLU A 22 -9.61 -3.83 6.83
N LYS A 23 -9.62 -5.16 6.67
CA LYS A 23 -9.43 -6.09 7.79
C LYS A 23 -8.05 -6.02 8.42
N PHE A 24 -7.02 -5.75 7.62
CA PHE A 24 -5.69 -5.44 8.16
C PHE A 24 -5.73 -4.20 9.06
N ALA A 25 -6.36 -3.12 8.60
CA ALA A 25 -6.42 -1.86 9.33
C ALA A 25 -7.23 -1.96 10.63
N GLU A 26 -8.42 -2.57 10.58
CA GLU A 26 -9.25 -2.85 11.77
C GLU A 26 -8.46 -3.67 12.80
N ARG A 27 -7.79 -4.73 12.35
CA ARG A 27 -7.02 -5.61 13.24
C ARG A 27 -5.78 -4.91 13.80
N TYR A 28 -5.10 -4.10 12.99
CA TYR A 28 -3.93 -3.37 13.45
C TYR A 28 -4.31 -2.34 14.51
N CYS A 29 -5.35 -1.54 14.29
CA CYS A 29 -5.80 -0.55 15.26
C CYS A 29 -6.27 -1.19 16.57
N SER A 30 -7.06 -2.26 16.51
CA SER A 30 -7.50 -2.96 17.73
C SER A 30 -6.38 -3.62 18.54
N GLN A 31 -5.23 -3.91 17.92
CA GLN A 31 -4.06 -4.46 18.60
C GLN A 31 -3.05 -3.40 19.04
N ASN A 32 -3.17 -2.17 18.55
CA ASN A 32 -2.24 -1.08 18.79
C ASN A 32 -3.03 0.19 19.15
N GLU A 33 -3.78 0.11 20.25
CA GLU A 33 -4.61 1.22 20.73
C GLU A 33 -3.76 2.47 21.00
N GLY A 34 -4.28 3.63 20.60
CA GLY A 34 -3.60 4.93 20.76
C GLY A 34 -2.53 5.24 19.71
N VAL A 35 -2.18 4.31 18.81
CA VAL A 35 -1.23 4.59 17.71
C VAL A 35 -1.89 5.40 16.59
N PHE A 36 -3.15 5.11 16.28
CA PHE A 36 -3.95 5.78 15.27
C PHE A 36 -5.29 6.20 15.85
N ALA A 37 -5.87 7.29 15.35
CA ALA A 37 -7.18 7.76 15.78
C ALA A 37 -8.30 6.74 15.45
N ASN A 38 -8.20 6.08 14.29
CA ASN A 38 -9.19 5.12 13.82
C ASN A 38 -8.60 4.15 12.77
N ALA A 39 -9.37 3.13 12.40
CA ALA A 39 -8.99 2.16 11.35
C ALA A 39 -8.74 2.83 9.99
N ASP A 40 -9.50 3.89 9.65
CA ASP A 40 -9.33 4.61 8.38
C ASP A 40 -7.94 5.23 8.25
N THR A 41 -7.37 5.72 9.36
CA THR A 41 -6.00 6.24 9.41
C THR A 41 -4.99 5.16 9.06
N ALA A 42 -5.11 3.98 9.70
CA ALA A 42 -4.22 2.85 9.43
C ALA A 42 -4.34 2.33 8.00
N TYR A 43 -5.57 2.28 7.49
CA TYR A 43 -5.90 1.86 6.13
C TYR A 43 -5.24 2.80 5.09
N VAL A 44 -5.41 4.12 5.24
CA VAL A 44 -4.81 5.11 4.33
C VAL A 44 -3.29 5.10 4.41
N LEU A 45 -2.73 5.02 5.62
CA LEU A 45 -1.29 4.92 5.78
C LEU A 45 -0.73 3.65 5.12
N ALA A 46 -1.43 2.52 5.23
CA ALA A 46 -1.00 1.27 4.61
C ALA A 46 -0.94 1.39 3.08
N TYR A 47 -1.96 1.99 2.44
CA TYR A 47 -1.93 2.30 1.01
C TYR A 47 -0.83 3.31 0.65
N SER A 48 -0.58 4.32 1.49
CA SER A 48 0.54 5.24 1.30
C SER A 48 1.89 4.52 1.27
N LEU A 49 2.08 3.51 2.13
CA LEU A 49 3.32 2.74 2.19
C LEU A 49 3.49 1.83 0.97
N ILE A 50 2.40 1.28 0.45
CA ILE A 50 2.42 0.49 -0.79
C ILE A 50 2.78 1.39 -1.98
N MET A 51 2.19 2.58 -2.06
CA MET A 51 2.53 3.56 -3.10
C MET A 51 3.99 3.99 -3.00
N LEU A 52 4.50 4.27 -1.80
CA LEU A 52 5.92 4.59 -1.58
C LEU A 52 6.84 3.42 -1.99
N ASN A 53 6.44 2.17 -1.71
CA ASN A 53 7.21 1.00 -2.10
C ASN A 53 7.39 0.93 -3.61
N THR A 54 6.30 1.12 -4.37
CA THR A 54 6.39 1.14 -5.84
C THR A 54 7.20 2.32 -6.33
N ASP A 55 7.00 3.52 -5.76
CA ASP A 55 7.81 4.68 -6.08
C ASP A 55 9.30 4.38 -5.92
N ALA A 56 9.72 3.92 -4.74
CA ALA A 56 11.12 3.69 -4.40
C ALA A 56 11.78 2.59 -5.25
N HIS A 57 11.09 1.45 -5.45
CA HIS A 57 11.71 0.23 -5.99
C HIS A 57 11.42 -0.03 -7.47
N SER A 58 10.47 0.67 -8.10
CA SER A 58 10.20 0.52 -9.54
C SER A 58 11.27 1.21 -10.40
N SER A 59 11.91 0.49 -11.32
CA SER A 59 12.89 1.06 -12.27
C SER A 59 12.28 2.03 -13.30
N GLN A 60 10.95 2.01 -13.44
CA GLN A 60 10.20 2.89 -14.35
C GLN A 60 10.07 4.32 -13.81
N ILE A 61 10.04 4.48 -12.48
CA ILE A 61 9.90 5.79 -11.84
C ILE A 61 11.29 6.42 -11.70
N LYS A 62 11.55 7.47 -12.48
CA LYS A 62 12.86 8.15 -12.51
C LYS A 62 13.02 9.17 -11.40
N LYS A 63 11.99 10.00 -11.17
CA LYS A 63 11.95 10.92 -10.04
C LYS A 63 11.25 10.24 -8.87
N LYS A 64 12.01 9.88 -7.85
CA LYS A 64 11.50 9.27 -6.63
C LYS A 64 10.87 10.33 -5.72
N MET A 65 9.83 9.94 -5.00
CA MET A 65 9.24 10.70 -3.90
C MET A 65 10.29 10.86 -2.80
N THR A 66 10.52 12.10 -2.39
CA THR A 66 11.39 12.43 -1.26
C THR A 66 10.70 12.17 0.07
N GLN A 67 11.48 12.05 1.15
CA GLN A 67 10.95 11.89 2.50
C GLN A 67 9.97 13.03 2.87
N GLN A 68 10.31 14.27 2.51
CA GLN A 68 9.45 15.43 2.78
C GLN A 68 8.14 15.38 1.98
N GLU A 69 8.18 14.94 0.71
CA GLU A 69 6.98 14.73 -0.10
C GLU A 69 6.09 13.65 0.52
N PHE A 70 6.66 12.55 1.01
CA PHE A 70 5.92 11.49 1.70
C PHE A 70 5.24 11.99 2.99
N VAL A 71 5.96 12.77 3.81
CA VAL A 71 5.39 13.38 5.03
C VAL A 71 4.25 14.33 4.68
N ASN A 72 4.45 15.21 3.69
CA ASN A 72 3.44 16.18 3.27
C ASN A 72 2.18 15.52 2.70
N MET A 73 2.35 14.43 1.94
CA MET A 73 1.25 13.66 1.37
C MET A 73 0.36 13.02 2.44
N ASN A 74 0.94 12.67 3.60
CA ASN A 74 0.23 12.04 4.71
C ASN A 74 -0.27 13.05 5.77
N ARG A 75 -0.30 14.36 5.47
CA ARG A 75 -0.87 15.35 6.38
C ARG A 75 -2.39 15.23 6.49
N GLY A 76 -2.91 15.32 7.72
CA GLY A 76 -4.33 15.28 8.03
C GLY A 76 -4.97 13.89 7.91
N ILE A 77 -4.18 12.82 7.82
CA ILE A 77 -4.75 11.46 7.68
C ILE A 77 -5.25 10.88 9.01
N ASN A 78 -4.83 11.45 10.15
CA ASN A 78 -5.13 10.96 11.49
C ASN A 78 -6.33 11.72 12.07
N ASP A 79 -7.52 11.47 11.53
CA ASP A 79 -8.77 12.16 11.88
C ASP A 79 -8.67 13.69 11.78
N SER A 80 -8.27 14.19 10.61
CA SER A 80 -7.93 15.61 10.34
C SER A 80 -6.65 16.12 11.04
N GLY A 81 -6.06 15.34 11.93
CA GLY A 81 -4.74 15.59 12.51
C GLY A 81 -3.58 14.95 11.74
N ASP A 82 -2.35 15.30 12.15
CA ASP A 82 -1.12 14.76 11.59
C ASP A 82 -0.58 13.60 12.44
N LEU A 83 0.03 12.61 11.79
CA LEU A 83 0.87 11.63 12.49
C LEU A 83 2.21 12.27 12.87
N PRO A 84 2.90 11.79 13.91
CA PRO A 84 4.22 12.30 14.27
C PRO A 84 5.18 12.24 13.08
N GLN A 85 5.85 13.35 12.79
CA GLN A 85 6.75 13.44 11.64
C GLN A 85 7.86 12.38 11.70
N SER A 86 8.49 12.20 12.86
CA SER A 86 9.52 11.18 13.07
C SER A 86 9.02 9.75 12.80
N PHE A 87 7.74 9.48 13.07
CA PHE A 87 7.13 8.19 12.76
C PHE A 87 7.04 7.99 11.25
N LEU A 88 6.53 8.97 10.50
CA LEU A 88 6.44 8.92 9.03
C LEU A 88 7.84 8.83 8.39
N GLU A 89 8.81 9.57 8.91
CA GLU A 89 10.20 9.53 8.46
C GLU A 89 10.83 8.16 8.65
N SER A 90 10.59 7.51 9.81
CA SER A 90 11.08 6.16 10.07
C SER A 90 10.47 5.13 9.12
N LEU A 91 9.17 5.27 8.81
CA LEU A 91 8.48 4.41 7.84
C LEU A 91 9.04 4.62 6.43
N TYR A 92 9.28 5.87 6.04
CA TYR A 92 9.88 6.17 4.74
C TYR A 92 11.21 5.45 4.57
N GLN A 93 12.13 5.61 5.54
CA GLN A 93 13.44 4.96 5.52
C GLN A 93 13.31 3.44 5.51
N ALA A 94 12.38 2.87 6.30
CA ALA A 94 12.15 1.44 6.33
C ALA A 94 11.68 0.90 4.96
N ILE A 95 10.79 1.60 4.26
CA ILE A 95 10.29 1.19 2.94
C ILE A 95 11.35 1.39 1.85
N THR A 96 12.07 2.51 1.83
CA THR A 96 13.09 2.76 0.80
C THR A 96 14.32 1.86 0.95
N THR A 97 14.67 1.47 2.18
CA THR A 97 15.80 0.57 2.45
C THR A 97 15.47 -0.89 2.12
N ASN A 98 14.22 -1.31 2.37
CA ASN A 98 13.81 -2.70 2.19
C ASN A 98 12.45 -2.76 1.49
N GLU A 99 12.36 -3.42 0.35
CA GLU A 99 11.11 -3.53 -0.41
C GLU A 99 10.06 -4.41 0.30
N ILE A 100 8.78 -4.07 0.14
CA ILE A 100 7.67 -4.91 0.57
C ILE A 100 7.59 -6.11 -0.37
N LYS A 101 7.86 -7.30 0.19
CA LYS A 101 7.69 -8.57 -0.52
C LYS A 101 6.30 -9.12 -0.24
N ILE A 102 5.53 -9.33 -1.30
CA ILE A 102 4.26 -10.06 -1.26
C ILE A 102 4.56 -11.54 -1.46
N LYS A 103 3.75 -12.43 -0.89
CA LYS A 103 3.96 -13.87 -1.04
C LYS A 103 3.99 -14.25 -2.52
N GLU A 104 5.10 -14.81 -2.98
CA GLU A 104 5.17 -15.41 -4.31
C GLU A 104 4.30 -16.68 -4.33
N MET A 105 3.56 -16.86 -5.42
CA MET A 105 2.76 -18.07 -5.63
C MET A 105 3.72 -19.25 -5.83
N ASP A 106 3.93 -20.03 -4.77
CA ASP A 106 4.43 -21.40 -4.94
C ASP A 106 3.41 -22.12 -5.82
N PRO A 107 3.84 -22.80 -6.91
CA PRO A 107 2.92 -23.53 -7.74
C PRO A 107 2.26 -24.59 -6.87
N MET A 108 1.02 -24.36 -6.48
CA MET A 108 0.19 -25.38 -5.88
C MET A 108 0.14 -26.52 -6.90
N PRO A 109 0.51 -27.76 -6.53
CA PRO A 109 0.42 -28.88 -7.45
C PRO A 109 -1.06 -29.14 -7.68
N ARG A 110 -1.64 -28.49 -8.69
CA ARG A 110 -2.92 -28.93 -9.24
C ARG A 110 -2.62 -30.28 -9.86
N GLY A 111 -3.14 -31.34 -9.24
CA GLY A 111 -3.16 -32.65 -9.86
C GLY A 111 -3.73 -32.51 -11.26
N GLY A 112 -2.97 -32.93 -12.27
CA GLY A 112 -3.29 -32.76 -13.67
C GLY A 112 -2.17 -32.03 -14.39
N ALA A 113 -1.28 -32.84 -14.98
CA ALA A 113 -0.33 -32.38 -15.97
C ALA A 113 -1.01 -31.47 -16.99
N LEU A 114 -0.35 -30.36 -17.31
CA LEU A 114 0.02 -29.85 -18.64
C LEU A 114 0.57 -28.42 -18.40
N ASP A 115 1.63 -28.07 -19.14
CA ASP A 115 2.20 -26.71 -19.39
C ASP A 115 2.59 -25.72 -18.26
N ALA A 116 3.41 -26.14 -17.30
CA ALA A 116 4.20 -25.22 -16.47
C ALA A 116 5.44 -24.66 -17.22
N SER A 117 5.24 -23.83 -18.26
CA SER A 117 6.33 -23.17 -19.02
C SER A 117 6.45 -21.65 -18.76
N GLY A 118 5.91 -21.16 -17.64
CA GLY A 118 6.07 -19.76 -17.23
C GLY A 118 7.48 -19.48 -16.71
N THR A 119 8.33 -18.88 -17.54
CA THR A 119 9.68 -18.42 -17.13
C THR A 119 9.61 -17.48 -15.92
N ARG A 120 10.69 -17.41 -15.12
CA ARG A 120 10.85 -16.49 -13.98
C ARG A 120 10.47 -15.03 -14.32
N ALA A 121 10.72 -14.63 -15.57
CA ALA A 121 10.34 -13.33 -16.12
C ALA A 121 8.82 -13.12 -16.24
N SER A 122 8.05 -14.15 -16.62
CA SER A 122 6.57 -14.07 -16.67
C SER A 122 5.94 -13.95 -15.28
N ARG A 123 6.55 -14.57 -14.27
CA ARG A 123 6.09 -14.49 -12.86
C ARG A 123 6.40 -13.12 -12.23
N SER A 124 7.58 -12.55 -12.52
CA SER A 124 7.92 -11.17 -12.15
C SER A 124 6.98 -10.15 -12.80
N LYS A 125 6.56 -10.36 -14.06
CA LYS A 125 5.58 -9.50 -14.73
C LYS A 125 4.21 -9.51 -14.05
N LEU A 126 3.73 -10.68 -13.60
CA LEU A 126 2.47 -10.79 -12.87
C LEU A 126 2.52 -10.02 -11.55
N PHE A 127 3.63 -10.11 -10.81
CA PHE A 127 3.89 -9.34 -9.58
C PHE A 127 3.86 -7.81 -9.81
N HIS A 128 4.49 -7.34 -10.89
CA HIS A 128 4.44 -5.91 -11.25
C HIS A 128 3.02 -5.46 -11.58
N MET A 129 2.25 -6.32 -12.26
CA MET A 129 0.86 -6.01 -12.63
C MET A 129 -0.08 -6.03 -11.42
N GLU A 130 0.07 -6.97 -10.50
CA GLU A 130 -0.70 -7.03 -9.24
C GLU A 130 -0.34 -5.86 -8.30
N SER A 131 0.96 -5.53 -8.18
CA SER A 131 1.39 -4.34 -7.45
C SER A 131 0.87 -3.06 -8.11
N ALA A 132 0.77 -3.01 -9.44
CA ALA A 132 0.21 -1.88 -10.16
C ALA A 132 -1.29 -1.67 -9.87
N ILE A 133 -2.06 -2.75 -9.60
CA ILE A 133 -3.46 -2.63 -9.16
C ILE A 133 -3.52 -1.91 -7.81
N MET A 134 -2.74 -2.35 -6.82
CA MET A 134 -2.71 -1.70 -5.50
C MET A 134 -2.26 -0.24 -5.58
N VAL A 135 -1.29 0.06 -6.44
CA VAL A 135 -0.80 1.43 -6.65
C VAL A 135 -1.87 2.30 -7.29
N LYS A 136 -2.59 1.77 -8.28
CA LYS A 136 -3.70 2.48 -8.92
C LYS A 136 -4.80 2.77 -7.93
N GLU A 137 -5.17 1.80 -7.08
CA GLU A 137 -6.11 2.02 -5.97
C GLU A 137 -5.61 3.08 -4.99
N SER A 138 -4.34 2.99 -4.58
CA SER A 138 -3.72 3.99 -3.70
C SER A 138 -3.89 5.39 -4.28
N GLN A 139 -3.56 5.57 -5.57
CA GLN A 139 -3.66 6.85 -6.25
C GLN A 139 -5.10 7.37 -6.32
N GLU A 140 -6.08 6.53 -6.63
CA GLU A 140 -7.48 6.93 -6.66
C GLU A 140 -8.00 7.30 -5.28
N LEU A 141 -7.60 6.58 -4.24
CA LEU A 141 -7.94 6.91 -2.86
C LEU A 141 -7.39 8.27 -2.44
N PHE A 142 -6.12 8.55 -2.76
CA PHE A 142 -5.50 9.85 -2.48
C PHE A 142 -6.14 10.99 -3.28
N LYS A 143 -6.50 10.76 -4.56
CA LYS A 143 -7.26 11.74 -5.36
C LYS A 143 -8.65 12.01 -4.80
N ALA A 144 -9.37 10.98 -4.37
CA ALA A 144 -10.68 11.11 -3.76
C ALA A 144 -10.61 11.95 -2.48
N LYS A 145 -9.61 11.70 -1.62
CA LYS A 145 -9.39 12.51 -0.40
C LYS A 145 -8.98 13.95 -0.69
N ALA A 146 -8.15 14.19 -1.71
CA ALA A 146 -7.81 15.55 -2.13
C ALA A 146 -9.05 16.33 -2.63
N ARG A 147 -9.98 15.66 -3.32
CA ARG A 147 -11.27 16.25 -3.73
C ARG A 147 -12.15 16.57 -2.53
N VAL A 148 -12.19 15.71 -1.51
CA VAL A 148 -12.95 15.97 -0.28
C VAL A 148 -12.39 17.20 0.47
N LYS A 149 -11.06 17.37 0.58
CA LYS A 149 -10.46 18.58 1.19
C LYS A 149 -10.78 19.87 0.42
N SER A 150 -10.93 19.80 -0.92
CA SER A 150 -11.27 20.97 -1.77
C SER A 150 -12.69 21.49 -1.51
N VAL A 151 -13.64 20.59 -1.23
CA VAL A 151 -15.05 20.95 -0.97
C VAL A 151 -15.22 21.73 0.35
N TYR A 152 -14.32 21.55 1.32
CA TYR A 152 -14.36 22.26 2.61
C TYR A 152 -13.58 23.58 2.66
N HIS A 153 -12.86 23.97 1.59
CA HIS A 153 -12.20 25.28 1.51
C HIS A 153 -12.96 26.30 0.64
N SER A 154 -14.22 26.00 0.32
CA SER A 154 -15.15 26.95 -0.28
C SER A 154 -16.37 27.10 0.62
N SER A 155 -16.20 27.72 1.79
CA SER A 155 -17.20 28.62 2.40
C SER A 155 -16.71 29.18 3.74
N ARG A 156 -16.59 30.51 3.75
CA ARG A 156 -16.39 31.48 4.84
C ARG A 156 -14.98 31.72 5.36
#